data_AF-A0A0C3PU28-F1
#
_entry.id   AF-A0A0C3PU28-F1
#
_cell.length_a   1.000
_cell.length_b   1.000
_cell.length_c   1.000
_cell.angle_alpha   90.00
_cell.angle_beta   90.00
_cell.angle_gamma   90.00
#
_symmetry.space_group_name_H-M   'P 1'
#
loop_
_entity.id
_entity.type
_entity.pdbx_description
1 polymer ?
#
loop_
_entity_poly.entity_id
_entity_poly.type
_entity_poly.pdbx_seq_one_letter_code
_entity_poly.pdbx_strand_id
1 'polypeptide(L)'
;MALLFVEKEYVNDERAAKAARKVKHEETHKRTAKDANLPKVSRPLKWAALSSHNGEAQESSSGMAQYGSGLVTVDDGLSDNDSEGEDNRGMIADGPGTEGMEVLLESLARGEEPVGGKFSSASEPHLNVSPLESDHHECNSADTQGCTRCNIMEPAICCDVHNPTDFSSYETHIPKTPCATQHSRLPKYTKDKYDYKLESALLDWCDEKTSAVYGWACLNDDGPVIMSDATLDRIVDCMHHHKIQTCQDLRRETGWIDSDLYSNEVLVLIKSHSAPCPSIFISTPLRQGMTTGVSASTTSPLPQFQLTAMSFSSSSSLPMTRKRQNKCSACGQEGHNVHNCICPNHPSHVIAGNKENLAAQLTTVVPP
;
A
#
# COMPACT_ATOMS: atom_id res chain seq x y z
N MET A 1 -33.41 38.54 -0.22
CA MET A 1 -34.03 37.29 0.30
C MET A 1 -34.14 36.19 -0.76
N ALA A 2 -34.46 36.47 -2.02
CA ALA A 2 -34.58 35.42 -3.05
C ALA A 2 -33.31 34.58 -3.30
N LEU A 3 -32.11 35.16 -3.18
CA LEU A 3 -30.85 34.43 -3.36
C LEU A 3 -30.59 33.34 -2.29
N LEU A 4 -31.11 33.50 -1.07
CA LEU A 4 -30.91 32.52 0.00
C LEU A 4 -31.76 31.25 -0.16
N PHE A 5 -32.84 31.32 -0.95
CA PHE A 5 -33.69 30.15 -1.21
C PHE A 5 -33.08 29.23 -2.25
N VAL A 6 -32.40 29.79 -3.26
CA VAL A 6 -31.74 29.02 -4.33
C VAL A 6 -30.57 28.20 -3.78
N GLU A 7 -29.75 28.78 -2.88
CA GLU A 7 -28.65 28.03 -2.25
C GLU A 7 -29.16 26.89 -1.37
N LYS A 8 -30.29 27.08 -0.69
CA LYS A 8 -30.86 26.06 0.20
C LYS A 8 -31.44 24.88 -0.58
N GLU A 9 -32.07 25.12 -1.73
CA GLU A 9 -32.53 24.04 -2.62
C GLU A 9 -31.35 23.26 -3.18
N TYR A 10 -30.31 23.95 -3.66
CA TYR A 10 -29.11 23.29 -4.19
C TYR A 10 -28.43 22.36 -3.16
N VAL A 11 -28.29 22.80 -1.91
CA VAL A 11 -27.69 21.98 -0.84
C VAL A 11 -28.55 20.76 -0.50
N ASN A 12 -29.87 20.88 -0.57
CA ASN A 12 -30.78 19.75 -0.33
C ASN A 12 -30.76 18.74 -1.48
N ASP A 13 -30.74 19.21 -2.72
CA ASP A 13 -30.62 18.36 -3.90
C ASP A 13 -29.29 17.62 -3.92
N GLU A 14 -28.20 18.30 -3.55
CA GLU A 14 -26.88 17.67 -3.44
C GLU A 14 -26.87 16.60 -2.32
N ARG A 15 -27.52 16.86 -1.18
CA ARG A 15 -27.66 15.89 -0.10
C ARG A 15 -28.50 14.67 -0.53
N ALA A 16 -29.60 14.89 -1.24
CA ALA A 16 -30.46 13.81 -1.75
C ALA A 16 -29.71 12.96 -2.79
N ALA A 17 -28.96 13.61 -3.69
CA ALA A 17 -28.14 12.93 -4.69
C ALA A 17 -27.01 12.11 -4.05
N LYS A 18 -26.39 12.59 -2.96
CA LYS A 18 -25.40 11.82 -2.19
C LYS A 18 -26.04 10.59 -1.52
N ALA A 19 -27.23 10.73 -0.94
CA ALA A 19 -27.96 9.62 -0.33
C ALA A 19 -28.32 8.52 -1.34
N ALA A 20 -28.85 8.90 -2.51
CA ALA A 20 -29.20 7.95 -3.57
C ALA A 20 -27.97 7.17 -4.10
N ARG A 21 -26.81 7.84 -4.20
CA ARG A 21 -25.55 7.19 -4.61
C ARG A 21 -25.03 6.21 -3.57
N LYS A 22 -25.13 6.53 -2.28
CA LYS A 22 -24.78 5.60 -1.21
C LYS A 22 -25.61 4.31 -1.29
N VAL A 23 -26.91 4.43 -1.55
CA VAL A 23 -27.79 3.27 -1.76
C VAL A 23 -27.35 2.46 -2.98
N LYS A 24 -27.05 3.11 -4.11
CA LYS A 24 -26.58 2.43 -5.32
C LYS A 24 -25.23 1.72 -5.12
N HIS A 25 -24.30 2.34 -4.40
CA HIS A 25 -23.00 1.74 -4.10
C HIS A 25 -23.15 0.51 -3.20
N GLU A 26 -23.96 0.62 -2.13
CA GLU A 26 -24.26 -0.50 -1.24
C GLU A 26 -24.95 -1.66 -1.99
N GLU A 27 -25.87 -1.35 -2.91
CA GLU A 27 -26.52 -2.35 -3.76
C GLU A 27 -25.53 -3.03 -4.72
N THR A 28 -24.59 -2.27 -5.27
CA THR A 28 -23.53 -2.80 -6.14
C THR A 28 -22.61 -3.76 -5.37
N HIS A 29 -22.23 -3.40 -4.14
CA HIS A 29 -21.47 -4.28 -3.24
C HIS A 29 -22.24 -5.56 -2.84
N LYS A 30 -23.55 -5.47 -2.64
CA LYS A 30 -24.38 -6.66 -2.34
C LYS A 30 -24.44 -7.63 -3.52
N ARG A 31 -24.40 -7.13 -4.76
CA ARG A 31 -24.40 -7.96 -5.97
C ARG A 31 -23.06 -8.69 -6.14
N THR A 32 -21.93 -8.01 -5.97
CA THR A 32 -20.60 -8.65 -6.04
C THR A 32 -20.38 -9.70 -4.93
N ALA A 33 -20.90 -9.47 -3.72
CA ALA A 33 -20.85 -10.46 -2.63
C ALA A 33 -21.72 -11.72 -2.90
N LYS A 34 -22.84 -11.58 -3.61
CA LYS A 34 -23.67 -12.72 -4.04
C LYS A 34 -23.00 -13.51 -5.17
N ASP A 35 -22.37 -12.84 -6.12
CA ASP A 35 -21.65 -13.50 -7.21
C ASP A 35 -20.40 -14.25 -6.73
N ALA A 36 -19.78 -13.80 -5.64
CA ALA A 36 -18.67 -14.52 -4.99
C ALA A 36 -19.10 -15.83 -4.30
N ASN A 37 -20.40 -16.05 -4.08
CA ASN A 37 -20.95 -17.26 -3.46
C ASN A 37 -21.56 -18.26 -4.46
N LEU A 38 -21.46 -18.02 -5.78
CA LEU A 38 -21.86 -19.02 -6.77
C LEU A 38 -20.83 -20.17 -6.82
N PRO A 39 -21.26 -21.44 -6.94
CA PRO A 39 -20.36 -22.56 -7.08
C PRO A 39 -19.44 -22.33 -8.29
N LYS A 40 -18.12 -22.43 -8.07
CA LYS A 40 -17.06 -22.24 -9.07
C LYS A 40 -17.29 -23.15 -10.27
N VAL A 41 -18.08 -22.70 -11.25
CA VAL A 41 -18.06 -23.25 -12.60
C VAL A 41 -16.78 -22.72 -13.23
N SER A 42 -15.91 -23.67 -13.60
CA SER A 42 -14.61 -23.48 -14.21
C SER A 42 -14.68 -22.51 -15.40
N ARG A 43 -14.26 -21.26 -15.17
CA ARG A 43 -14.01 -20.31 -16.24
C ARG A 43 -12.68 -20.62 -16.94
N PRO A 44 -12.59 -20.45 -18.26
CA PRO A 44 -11.41 -20.82 -19.04
C PRO A 44 -10.25 -19.84 -18.76
N LEU A 45 -9.08 -20.39 -18.44
CA LEU A 45 -7.82 -19.63 -18.39
C LEU A 45 -7.47 -19.12 -19.79
N LYS A 46 -7.46 -17.80 -19.98
CA LYS A 46 -6.73 -17.19 -21.10
C LYS A 46 -6.32 -15.75 -20.81
N TRP A 47 -5.42 -15.57 -19.85
CA TRP A 47 -4.49 -14.43 -19.83
C TRP A 47 -3.11 -14.98 -19.46
N ALA A 48 -2.28 -15.18 -20.48
CA ALA A 48 -0.88 -15.56 -20.36
C ALA A 48 -0.05 -14.66 -21.28
N ALA A 49 1.17 -14.36 -20.80
CA ALA A 49 2.24 -13.55 -21.37
C ALA A 49 2.03 -12.03 -21.26
N LEU A 50 2.88 -11.23 -20.62
CA LEU A 50 4.33 -11.33 -20.45
C LEU A 50 4.75 -10.90 -19.04
N SER A 51 5.44 -11.77 -18.30
CA SER A 51 6.31 -11.35 -17.21
C SER A 51 7.57 -12.19 -17.25
N SER A 52 8.68 -11.51 -17.52
CA SER A 52 9.99 -12.11 -17.70
C SER A 52 10.49 -12.80 -16.44
N HIS A 53 11.08 -13.98 -16.67
CA HIS A 53 11.91 -14.75 -15.77
C HIS A 53 12.79 -13.90 -14.85
N ASN A 54 12.83 -14.29 -13.56
CA ASN A 54 14.09 -14.51 -12.84
C ASN A 54 13.86 -15.29 -11.53
N GLY A 55 14.60 -16.40 -11.40
CA GLY A 55 15.20 -16.82 -10.12
C GLY A 55 14.40 -17.77 -9.23
N GLU A 56 14.28 -19.02 -9.66
CA GLU A 56 13.97 -20.18 -8.82
C GLU A 56 15.08 -20.38 -7.77
N ALA A 57 14.74 -20.38 -6.48
CA ALA A 57 15.64 -20.77 -5.40
C ALA A 57 15.08 -22.04 -4.74
N GLN A 58 15.81 -23.15 -4.93
CA GLN A 58 15.57 -24.45 -4.32
C GLN A 58 15.52 -24.36 -2.79
N GLU A 59 14.42 -24.85 -2.23
CA GLU A 59 14.23 -25.10 -0.81
C GLU A 59 14.81 -26.47 -0.45
N SER A 60 15.97 -26.50 0.20
CA SER A 60 16.55 -27.72 0.75
C SER A 60 15.94 -28.03 2.12
N SER A 61 15.06 -29.02 2.14
CA SER A 61 14.50 -29.63 3.35
C SER A 61 15.55 -30.42 4.14
N SER A 62 15.72 -30.13 5.43
CA SER A 62 16.43 -31.02 6.36
C SER A 62 15.97 -30.77 7.80
N GLY A 63 15.53 -31.84 8.48
CA GLY A 63 15.66 -31.95 9.94
C GLY A 63 14.37 -32.16 10.72
N MET A 64 13.97 -33.43 10.85
CA MET A 64 13.00 -33.93 11.83
C MET A 64 13.35 -33.56 13.27
N ALA A 65 12.33 -33.20 14.07
CA ALA A 65 12.29 -33.50 15.50
C ALA A 65 10.84 -33.79 15.93
N GLN A 66 10.62 -35.05 16.31
CA GLN A 66 9.38 -35.61 16.85
C GLN A 66 9.29 -35.36 18.36
N TYR A 67 8.23 -34.71 18.82
CA TYR A 67 7.59 -34.84 20.15
C TYR A 67 6.17 -34.27 19.94
N GLY A 68 5.04 -34.83 20.35
CA GLY A 68 4.71 -35.83 21.35
C GLY A 68 3.30 -35.45 21.83
N SER A 69 2.34 -36.32 21.53
CA SER A 69 0.95 -36.47 22.00
C SER A 69 0.34 -35.47 23.00
N GLY A 70 -0.91 -35.07 22.73
CA GLY A 70 -1.79 -34.40 23.70
C GLY A 70 -3.20 -34.17 23.19
N LEU A 71 -3.93 -35.26 22.92
CA LEU A 71 -5.36 -35.29 22.61
C LEU A 71 -6.17 -34.91 23.87
N VAL A 72 -6.92 -33.81 23.82
CA VAL A 72 -8.06 -33.58 24.72
C VAL A 72 -9.17 -32.91 23.92
N THR A 73 -10.14 -33.72 23.49
CA THR A 73 -11.45 -33.26 23.02
C THR A 73 -12.34 -33.05 24.23
N VAL A 74 -12.82 -31.83 24.42
CA VAL A 74 -13.97 -31.54 25.28
C VAL A 74 -15.02 -30.87 24.42
N ASP A 75 -16.05 -31.65 24.12
CA ASP A 75 -17.42 -31.22 23.90
C ASP A 75 -17.86 -30.31 25.06
N ASP A 76 -18.59 -29.24 24.75
CA ASP A 76 -19.84 -28.85 25.43
C ASP A 76 -20.23 -27.42 25.03
N GLY A 77 -21.51 -27.21 24.72
CA GLY A 77 -22.12 -25.89 24.78
C GLY A 77 -22.91 -25.45 23.55
N LEU A 78 -23.99 -26.18 23.23
CA LEU A 78 -25.16 -25.58 22.61
C LEU A 78 -25.65 -24.43 23.50
N SER A 79 -25.69 -23.21 22.95
CA SER A 79 -26.36 -22.08 23.57
C SER A 79 -27.42 -21.56 22.62
N ASP A 80 -28.62 -22.10 22.78
CA ASP A 80 -29.85 -21.50 22.28
C ASP A 80 -30.02 -20.13 22.98
N ASN A 81 -30.14 -19.07 22.18
CA ASN A 81 -30.49 -17.75 22.67
C ASN A 81 -31.74 -17.30 21.91
N ASP A 82 -32.88 -17.70 22.45
CA ASP A 82 -34.19 -17.14 22.15
C ASP A 82 -34.22 -15.68 22.63
N SER A 83 -34.20 -14.73 21.69
CA SER A 83 -34.48 -13.32 21.99
C SER A 83 -35.84 -12.97 21.40
N GLU A 84 -36.88 -13.25 22.18
CA GLU A 84 -38.20 -12.63 22.00
C GLU A 84 -38.17 -11.19 22.55
N GLY A 85 -38.94 -10.31 21.91
CA GLY A 85 -39.31 -8.99 22.43
C GLY A 85 -38.56 -7.82 21.79
N GLU A 86 -39.22 -7.06 20.92
CA GLU A 86 -40.18 -6.04 21.36
C GLU A 86 -40.79 -5.32 20.14
N ASP A 87 -42.11 -5.40 20.08
CA ASP A 87 -42.97 -4.75 19.11
C ASP A 87 -43.01 -3.24 19.35
N ASN A 88 -42.18 -2.47 18.63
CA ASN A 88 -42.36 -1.02 18.54
C ASN A 88 -43.23 -0.66 17.34
N ARG A 89 -44.55 -0.75 17.57
CA ARG A 89 -45.61 -0.23 16.70
C ARG A 89 -45.66 1.30 16.82
N GLY A 90 -44.70 1.97 16.19
CA GLY A 90 -44.70 3.43 16.03
C GLY A 90 -45.66 3.85 14.93
N MET A 91 -46.71 4.60 15.30
CA MET A 91 -47.69 5.21 14.41
C MET A 91 -46.99 6.10 13.37
N ILE A 92 -47.14 5.78 12.08
CA ILE A 92 -46.84 6.69 10.98
C ILE A 92 -48.15 7.40 10.64
N ALA A 93 -48.14 8.71 10.85
CA ALA A 93 -49.20 9.61 10.45
C ALA A 93 -49.26 9.70 8.91
N ASP A 94 -50.47 9.66 8.39
CA ASP A 94 -50.82 9.88 6.99
C ASP A 94 -50.20 11.16 6.43
N GLY A 95 -49.45 11.02 5.35
CA GLY A 95 -48.95 12.11 4.50
C GLY A 95 -49.28 11.81 3.03
N PRO A 96 -49.65 12.84 2.23
CA PRO A 96 -50.44 12.65 1.02
C PRO A 96 -49.61 12.28 -0.23
N GLY A 97 -50.20 11.40 -1.06
CA GLY A 97 -50.19 11.45 -2.53
C GLY A 97 -48.85 11.40 -3.25
N THR A 98 -48.40 10.19 -3.62
CA THR A 98 -47.39 9.98 -4.67
C THR A 98 -48.05 9.35 -5.90
N GLU A 99 -48.89 10.14 -6.57
CA GLU A 99 -49.33 9.84 -7.93
C GLU A 99 -48.30 10.43 -8.89
N GLY A 100 -47.34 9.64 -9.39
CA GLY A 100 -46.41 10.18 -10.40
C GLY A 100 -45.09 9.46 -10.68
N MET A 101 -44.96 8.14 -10.47
CA MET A 101 -43.74 7.41 -10.86
C MET A 101 -43.98 6.09 -11.62
N GLU A 102 -45.16 5.88 -12.21
CA GLU A 102 -45.41 4.67 -13.02
C GLU A 102 -45.03 4.80 -14.51
N VAL A 103 -44.50 5.93 -14.99
CA VAL A 103 -44.25 6.13 -16.44
C VAL A 103 -42.81 5.77 -16.88
N LEU A 104 -41.90 5.42 -15.96
CA LEU A 104 -40.48 5.20 -16.30
C LEU A 104 -40.02 3.74 -16.37
N LEU A 105 -40.88 2.77 -16.04
CA LEU A 105 -40.54 1.34 -16.07
C LEU A 105 -40.91 0.62 -17.37
N GLU A 106 -41.60 1.28 -18.31
CA GLU A 106 -42.07 0.64 -19.55
C GLU A 106 -41.13 0.81 -20.76
N SER A 107 -40.02 1.57 -20.62
CA SER A 107 -39.06 1.82 -21.71
C SER A 107 -37.90 0.81 -21.80
N LEU A 108 -37.80 -0.17 -20.89
CA LEU A 108 -36.72 -1.19 -20.89
C LEU A 108 -37.10 -2.52 -21.55
N ALA A 109 -38.30 -2.63 -22.14
CA ALA A 109 -38.78 -3.85 -22.78
C ALA A 109 -38.53 -3.92 -24.30
N ARG A 110 -37.70 -3.04 -24.89
CA ARG A 110 -37.27 -3.16 -26.29
C ARG A 110 -35.87 -3.75 -26.34
N GLY A 111 -35.83 -5.07 -26.41
CA GLY A 111 -34.62 -5.82 -26.75
C GLY A 111 -34.17 -5.46 -28.16
N GLU A 112 -33.03 -4.79 -28.25
CA GLU A 112 -32.23 -4.71 -29.47
C GLU A 112 -31.01 -5.62 -29.28
N GLU A 113 -31.02 -6.74 -29.99
CA GLU A 113 -29.94 -7.72 -30.08
C GLU A 113 -28.72 -7.11 -30.79
N PRO A 114 -27.50 -7.21 -30.23
CA PRO A 114 -26.30 -6.75 -30.91
C PRO A 114 -25.91 -7.75 -32.02
N VAL A 115 -26.01 -7.29 -33.26
CA VAL A 115 -25.51 -7.99 -34.45
C VAL A 115 -24.01 -8.23 -34.31
N GLY A 116 -23.63 -9.52 -34.32
CA GLY A 116 -22.26 -9.99 -34.19
C GLY A 116 -21.31 -9.44 -35.25
N GLY A 117 -20.41 -8.54 -34.83
CA GLY A 117 -19.24 -8.13 -35.58
C GLY A 117 -18.13 -9.17 -35.48
N LYS A 118 -17.79 -9.80 -36.61
CA LYS A 118 -16.60 -10.65 -36.77
C LYS A 118 -15.34 -9.83 -36.48
N PHE A 119 -14.62 -10.18 -35.42
CA PHE A 119 -13.27 -9.69 -35.18
C PHE A 119 -12.32 -10.36 -36.17
N SER A 120 -11.96 -9.64 -37.23
CA SER A 120 -10.84 -10.00 -38.10
C SER A 120 -9.53 -9.86 -37.33
N SER A 121 -8.73 -10.91 -37.35
CA SER A 121 -7.39 -10.97 -36.78
C SER A 121 -6.50 -9.88 -37.40
N ALA A 122 -6.13 -8.89 -36.59
CA ALA A 122 -5.17 -7.86 -36.96
C ALA A 122 -3.76 -8.48 -36.96
N SER A 123 -3.18 -8.59 -38.16
CA SER A 123 -1.76 -8.81 -38.37
C SER A 123 -0.96 -7.65 -37.78
N GLU A 124 0.06 -7.95 -36.97
CA GLU A 124 0.99 -6.95 -36.44
C GLU A 124 1.57 -6.10 -37.58
N PRO A 125 1.48 -4.76 -37.50
CA PRO A 125 2.11 -3.89 -38.46
C PRO A 125 3.63 -3.97 -38.26
N HIS A 126 4.31 -4.67 -39.17
CA HIS A 126 5.74 -4.53 -39.37
C HIS A 126 6.01 -3.06 -39.70
N LEU A 127 6.48 -2.29 -38.72
CA LEU A 127 6.97 -0.93 -38.92
C LEU A 127 8.27 -1.01 -39.72
N ASN A 128 8.12 -1.05 -41.04
CA ASN A 128 9.22 -0.88 -41.97
C ASN A 128 9.61 0.60 -41.93
N VAL A 129 10.46 0.96 -40.97
CA VAL A 129 11.07 2.29 -40.85
C VAL A 129 12.05 2.44 -42.01
N SER A 130 11.49 2.77 -43.16
CA SER A 130 12.24 3.37 -44.26
C SER A 130 12.84 4.67 -43.71
N PRO A 131 14.05 5.09 -44.11
CA PRO A 131 14.58 6.42 -43.78
C PRO A 131 13.68 7.45 -44.47
N LEU A 132 12.57 7.79 -43.82
CA LEU A 132 11.65 8.82 -44.25
C LEU A 132 12.43 10.12 -44.17
N GLU A 133 12.58 10.77 -45.32
CA GLU A 133 12.84 12.20 -45.40
C GLU A 133 11.94 12.87 -44.35
N SER A 134 12.55 13.52 -43.37
CA SER A 134 11.82 14.08 -42.24
C SER A 134 10.94 15.23 -42.74
N ASP A 135 9.62 15.14 -42.53
CA ASP A 135 8.62 16.16 -42.92
C ASP A 135 8.78 17.52 -42.19
N HIS A 136 9.82 17.68 -41.39
CA HIS A 136 10.11 18.94 -40.68
C HIS A 136 10.25 20.18 -41.58
N HIS A 137 10.52 20.00 -42.88
CA HIS A 137 10.57 21.09 -43.86
C HIS A 137 9.19 21.66 -44.23
N GLU A 138 8.10 20.92 -44.02
CA GLU A 138 6.74 21.40 -44.31
C GLU A 138 6.27 22.46 -43.28
N CYS A 139 6.86 22.47 -42.09
CA CYS A 139 6.45 23.36 -41.01
C CYS A 139 6.93 24.81 -41.21
N ASN A 140 8.05 25.02 -41.91
CA ASN A 140 8.56 26.36 -42.21
C ASN A 140 9.29 26.37 -43.55
N SER A 141 8.58 26.70 -44.63
CA SER A 141 9.15 26.77 -45.98
C SER A 141 10.16 27.90 -46.18
N ALA A 142 10.27 28.86 -45.25
CA ALA A 142 11.25 29.93 -45.31
C ALA A 142 12.64 29.52 -44.78
N ASP A 143 12.70 28.42 -44.02
CA ASP A 143 13.94 27.91 -43.45
C ASP A 143 14.26 26.52 -44.02
N THR A 144 15.40 26.42 -44.70
CA THR A 144 15.90 25.15 -45.24
C THR A 144 16.16 24.09 -44.17
N GLN A 145 16.23 24.48 -42.89
CA GLN A 145 16.45 23.58 -41.75
C GLN A 145 15.15 23.18 -41.04
N GLY A 146 13.98 23.64 -41.51
CA GLY A 146 12.70 23.44 -40.80
C GLY A 146 12.57 24.31 -39.54
N CYS A 147 11.44 24.23 -38.84
CA CYS A 147 11.25 25.00 -37.61
C CYS A 147 12.00 24.36 -36.43
N THR A 148 12.36 25.13 -35.40
CA THR A 148 13.07 24.64 -34.20
C THR A 148 12.31 23.57 -33.41
N ARG A 149 11.00 23.40 -33.64
CA ARG A 149 10.21 22.31 -33.02
C ARG A 149 10.31 20.99 -33.78
N CYS A 150 10.50 21.05 -35.10
CA CYS A 150 10.53 19.87 -35.96
C CYS A 150 11.97 19.46 -36.31
N ASN A 151 12.92 20.39 -36.27
CA ASN A 151 14.35 20.08 -36.36
C ASN A 151 14.90 19.77 -34.97
N ILE A 152 14.82 18.50 -34.56
CA ILE A 152 15.52 18.02 -33.38
C ILE A 152 17.00 17.99 -33.74
N MET A 153 17.72 19.06 -33.38
CA MET A 153 19.16 19.13 -33.56
C MET A 153 19.81 17.94 -32.86
N GLU A 154 20.72 17.25 -33.55
CA GLU A 154 21.52 16.21 -32.92
C GLU A 154 22.23 16.83 -31.70
N PRO A 155 22.12 16.20 -30.52
CA PRO A 155 22.74 16.74 -29.32
C PRO A 155 24.25 16.77 -29.54
N ALA A 156 24.88 17.91 -29.24
CA ALA A 156 26.34 18.08 -29.38
C ALA A 156 27.15 17.06 -28.57
N ILE A 157 26.51 16.44 -27.57
CA ILE A 157 27.07 15.41 -26.70
C ILE A 157 26.13 14.20 -26.74
N CYS A 158 26.67 13.04 -27.12
CA CYS A 158 25.89 11.81 -27.31
C CYS A 158 25.28 11.27 -26.00
N CYS A 159 26.12 10.98 -25.00
CA CYS A 159 25.69 10.52 -23.68
C CYS A 159 26.87 10.60 -22.68
N ASP A 160 26.55 10.38 -21.40
CA ASP A 160 27.50 10.29 -20.28
C ASP A 160 28.54 9.17 -20.44
N VAL A 161 28.18 8.11 -21.17
CA VAL A 161 29.10 7.00 -21.48
C VAL A 161 30.22 7.42 -22.44
N HIS A 162 29.90 8.20 -23.48
CA HIS A 162 30.87 8.57 -24.51
C HIS A 162 31.66 9.83 -24.15
N ASN A 163 31.08 10.75 -23.36
CA ASN A 163 31.74 12.01 -22.98
C ASN A 163 31.62 12.28 -21.46
N PRO A 164 32.17 11.42 -20.58
CA PRO A 164 31.97 11.54 -19.14
C PRO A 164 32.48 12.85 -18.55
N THR A 165 33.48 13.49 -19.17
CA THR A 165 34.02 14.77 -18.71
C THR A 165 32.99 15.91 -18.80
N ASP A 166 32.16 15.92 -19.84
CA ASP A 166 31.12 16.95 -20.02
C ASP A 166 29.98 16.81 -19.00
N PHE A 167 29.85 15.63 -18.36
CA PHE A 167 28.85 15.37 -17.32
C PHE A 167 29.38 15.51 -15.89
N SER A 168 30.69 15.73 -15.71
CA SER A 168 31.33 15.80 -14.38
C SER A 168 30.79 16.93 -13.50
N SER A 169 30.31 18.03 -14.09
CA SER A 169 29.67 19.12 -13.35
C SER A 169 28.28 18.75 -12.82
N TYR A 170 27.62 17.77 -13.42
CA TYR A 170 26.32 17.25 -12.98
C TYR A 170 26.47 16.13 -11.95
N GLU A 171 27.69 15.61 -11.79
CA GLU A 171 28.09 14.79 -10.63
C GLU A 171 28.22 15.66 -9.38
N THR A 172 27.17 16.43 -9.11
CA THR A 172 26.95 16.98 -7.78
C THR A 172 26.87 15.79 -6.83
N HIS A 173 27.54 15.89 -5.69
CA HIS A 173 27.33 14.96 -4.59
C HIS A 173 25.87 15.07 -4.16
N ILE A 174 24.98 14.35 -4.84
CA ILE A 174 23.58 14.20 -4.44
C ILE A 174 23.70 13.64 -3.03
N PRO A 175 23.32 14.43 -2.00
CA PRO A 175 23.41 13.96 -0.64
C PRO A 175 22.62 12.66 -0.63
N LYS A 176 23.26 11.55 -0.25
CA LYS A 176 22.59 10.24 -0.19
C LYS A 176 21.28 10.47 0.54
N THR A 177 20.17 10.43 -0.19
CA THR A 177 18.86 10.66 0.38
C THR A 177 18.77 9.69 1.56
N PRO A 178 18.48 10.17 2.79
CA PRO A 178 18.38 9.31 3.94
C PRO A 178 17.56 8.09 3.54
N CYS A 179 18.17 6.90 3.65
CA CYS A 179 17.56 5.67 3.19
C CYS A 179 16.14 5.62 3.76
N ALA A 180 15.15 5.49 2.87
CA ALA A 180 13.74 5.54 3.26
C ALA A 180 13.55 4.60 4.46
N THR A 181 12.92 5.12 5.51
CA THR A 181 12.76 4.38 6.75
C THR A 181 12.12 3.04 6.43
N GLN A 182 12.79 1.95 6.78
CA GLN A 182 12.34 0.62 6.39
C GLN A 182 10.96 0.35 7.01
N HIS A 183 9.97 0.11 6.17
CA HIS A 183 8.62 -0.25 6.61
C HIS A 183 8.67 -1.51 7.46
N SER A 184 7.83 -1.59 8.50
CA SER A 184 7.79 -2.78 9.34
C SER A 184 7.33 -4.01 8.54
N ARG A 185 7.97 -5.16 8.78
CA ARG A 185 7.48 -6.42 8.19
C ARG A 185 6.29 -6.89 9.02
N LEU A 186 5.14 -7.01 8.37
CA LEU A 186 3.90 -7.43 9.00
C LEU A 186 3.70 -8.94 8.79
N PRO A 187 3.32 -9.71 9.83
CA PRO A 187 2.90 -11.09 9.67
C PRO A 187 1.71 -11.19 8.70
N LYS A 188 1.57 -12.32 8.00
CA LYS A 188 0.35 -12.59 7.24
C LYS A 188 -0.81 -12.77 8.21
N TYR A 189 -1.94 -12.16 7.91
CA TYR A 189 -3.16 -12.28 8.70
C TYR A 189 -4.37 -12.42 7.77
N THR A 190 -5.53 -12.69 8.35
CA THR A 190 -6.80 -12.71 7.63
C THR A 190 -7.60 -11.48 8.04
N LYS A 191 -7.97 -10.63 7.06
CA LYS A 191 -8.75 -9.40 7.30
C LYS A 191 -10.03 -9.73 8.09
N ASP A 192 -10.23 -9.02 9.19
CA ASP A 192 -11.40 -9.16 10.06
C ASP A 192 -12.52 -8.16 9.68
N LYS A 193 -13.63 -8.19 10.41
CA LYS A 193 -14.77 -7.30 10.15
C LYS A 193 -14.44 -5.81 10.40
N TYR A 194 -13.53 -5.50 11.30
CA TYR A 194 -13.12 -4.13 11.61
C TYR A 194 -12.19 -3.58 10.51
N ASP A 195 -11.31 -4.43 9.96
CA ASP A 195 -10.43 -4.12 8.84
C ASP A 195 -11.24 -3.68 7.62
N TYR A 196 -12.25 -4.46 7.21
CA TYR A 196 -13.13 -4.08 6.09
C TYR A 196 -13.92 -2.80 6.35
N LYS A 197 -14.32 -2.56 7.60
CA LYS A 197 -15.03 -1.31 7.97
C LYS A 197 -14.12 -0.10 7.88
N LEU A 198 -12.87 -0.23 8.33
CA LEU A 198 -11.87 0.82 8.21
C LEU A 198 -11.54 1.08 6.73
N GLU A 199 -11.33 0.02 5.95
CA GLU A 199 -11.07 0.09 4.51
C GLU A 199 -12.18 0.86 3.77
N SER A 200 -13.45 0.50 4.02
CA SER A 200 -14.60 1.22 3.46
C SER A 200 -14.67 2.69 3.90
N ALA A 201 -14.38 2.98 5.17
CA ALA A 201 -14.41 4.36 5.68
C ALA A 201 -13.27 5.21 5.09
N LEU A 202 -12.11 4.61 4.84
CA LEU A 202 -10.99 5.28 4.17
C LEU A 202 -11.30 5.57 2.70
N LEU A 203 -11.95 4.64 1.99
CA LEU A 203 -12.41 4.87 0.61
C LEU A 203 -13.42 6.02 0.53
N ASP A 204 -14.47 5.98 1.37
CA ASP A 204 -15.46 7.06 1.44
C ASP A 204 -14.80 8.43 1.73
N TRP A 205 -13.81 8.44 2.64
CA TRP A 205 -13.04 9.65 2.96
C TRP A 205 -12.16 10.11 1.78
N CYS A 206 -11.53 9.19 1.04
CA CYS A 206 -10.72 9.52 -0.14
C CYS A 206 -11.57 10.15 -1.25
N ASP A 207 -12.78 9.62 -1.48
CA ASP A 207 -13.74 10.18 -2.43
C ASP A 207 -14.17 11.59 -2.03
N GLU A 208 -14.54 11.77 -0.75
CA GLU A 208 -14.92 13.07 -0.22
C GLU A 208 -13.78 14.09 -0.38
N LYS A 209 -12.55 13.72 -0.01
CA LYS A 209 -11.40 14.62 -0.13
C LYS A 209 -11.00 14.93 -1.56
N THR A 210 -11.05 13.93 -2.45
CA THR A 210 -10.75 14.14 -3.87
C THR A 210 -11.77 15.10 -4.47
N SER A 211 -13.06 14.91 -4.19
CA SER A 211 -14.11 15.81 -4.67
C SER A 211 -13.98 17.24 -4.10
N ALA A 212 -13.52 17.38 -2.87
CA ALA A 212 -13.34 18.68 -2.23
C ALA A 212 -12.12 19.45 -2.76
N VAL A 213 -11.02 18.76 -3.06
CA VAL A 213 -9.75 19.38 -3.48
C VAL A 213 -9.68 19.57 -5.00
N TYR A 214 -10.07 18.55 -5.76
CA TYR A 214 -9.94 18.51 -7.22
C TYR A 214 -11.28 18.69 -7.96
N GLY A 215 -12.39 18.71 -7.22
CA GLY A 215 -13.73 18.82 -7.79
C GLY A 215 -14.31 17.47 -8.19
N TRP A 216 -15.63 17.45 -8.41
CA TRP A 216 -16.37 16.23 -8.70
C TRP A 216 -16.02 15.61 -10.06
N ALA A 217 -15.62 16.42 -11.05
CA ALA A 217 -15.22 15.92 -12.37
C ALA A 217 -14.00 14.99 -12.27
N CYS A 218 -12.94 15.42 -11.57
CA CYS A 218 -11.73 14.62 -11.36
C CYS A 218 -12.02 13.28 -10.67
N LEU A 219 -12.91 13.27 -9.66
CA LEU A 219 -13.31 12.02 -9.00
C LEU A 219 -13.96 11.01 -9.98
N ASN A 220 -14.72 11.44 -10.98
CA ASN A 220 -15.32 10.50 -11.94
C ASN A 220 -14.35 10.04 -13.02
N ASP A 221 -13.47 10.94 -13.47
CA ASP A 221 -12.57 10.68 -14.59
C ASP A 221 -11.35 9.86 -14.14
N ASP A 222 -10.77 10.22 -12.99
CA ASP A 222 -9.50 9.66 -12.48
C ASP A 222 -9.67 8.77 -11.24
N GLY A 223 -10.82 8.84 -10.56
CA GLY A 223 -11.04 8.18 -9.27
C GLY A 223 -10.43 8.94 -8.08
N PRO A 224 -10.33 8.31 -6.89
CA PRO A 224 -9.74 8.93 -5.71
C PRO A 224 -8.22 9.13 -5.87
N VAL A 225 -7.78 10.38 -6.05
CA VAL A 225 -6.37 10.72 -6.29
C VAL A 225 -5.58 10.95 -4.99
N ILE A 226 -6.26 11.22 -3.87
CA ILE A 226 -5.64 11.62 -2.59
C ILE A 226 -4.75 10.51 -1.99
N MET A 227 -5.14 9.25 -2.14
CA MET A 227 -4.43 8.11 -1.56
C MET A 227 -4.54 6.92 -2.51
N SER A 228 -3.41 6.27 -2.79
CA SER A 228 -3.40 5.06 -3.62
C SER A 228 -3.92 3.85 -2.85
N ASP A 229 -4.50 2.89 -3.56
CA ASP A 229 -5.00 1.63 -2.98
C ASP A 229 -3.93 0.90 -2.17
N ALA A 230 -2.69 0.85 -2.66
CA ALA A 230 -1.56 0.25 -1.95
C ALA A 230 -1.24 0.94 -0.62
N THR A 231 -1.42 2.26 -0.55
CA THR A 231 -1.26 3.02 0.70
C THR A 231 -2.40 2.71 1.67
N LEU A 232 -3.62 2.62 1.16
CA LEU A 232 -4.81 2.30 1.94
C LEU A 232 -4.72 0.90 2.55
N ASP A 233 -4.43 -0.12 1.73
CA ASP A 233 -4.20 -1.49 2.20
C ASP A 233 -3.12 -1.54 3.28
N ARG A 234 -2.01 -0.82 3.07
CA ARG A 234 -0.92 -0.73 4.05
C ARG A 234 -1.37 -0.13 5.38
N ILE A 235 -2.24 0.87 5.36
CA ILE A 235 -2.81 1.47 6.58
C ILE A 235 -3.66 0.44 7.32
N VAL A 236 -4.51 -0.30 6.60
CA VAL A 236 -5.36 -1.35 7.18
C VAL A 236 -4.49 -2.45 7.81
N ASP A 237 -3.47 -2.94 7.09
CA ASP A 237 -2.52 -3.94 7.60
C ASP A 237 -1.79 -3.46 8.86
N CYS A 238 -1.31 -2.21 8.85
CA CYS A 238 -0.63 -1.62 9.99
C CYS A 238 -1.57 -1.38 11.18
N MET A 239 -2.85 -1.06 10.93
CA MET A 239 -3.86 -0.90 11.98
C MET A 239 -4.16 -2.23 12.65
N HIS A 240 -4.35 -3.29 11.86
CA HIS A 240 -4.59 -4.65 12.36
C HIS A 240 -3.50 -5.09 13.35
N HIS A 241 -2.24 -4.75 13.07
CA HIS A 241 -1.10 -5.02 13.94
C HIS A 241 -0.77 -3.92 14.95
N HIS A 242 -1.64 -2.91 15.10
CA HIS A 242 -1.51 -1.76 16.00
C HIS A 242 -0.17 -1.01 15.87
N LYS A 243 0.37 -0.92 14.65
CA LYS A 243 1.64 -0.24 14.34
C LYS A 243 1.50 1.26 14.20
N ILE A 244 0.33 1.75 13.81
CA ILE A 244 0.07 3.18 13.63
C ILE A 244 -0.67 3.70 14.88
N GLN A 245 0.00 4.54 15.67
CA GLN A 245 -0.60 5.23 16.81
C GLN A 245 -0.51 6.75 16.69
N THR A 246 0.50 7.23 15.97
CA THR A 246 0.81 8.65 15.78
C THR A 246 0.95 9.02 14.30
N CYS A 247 0.95 10.32 13.98
CA CYS A 247 1.16 10.80 12.61
C CYS A 247 2.53 10.38 12.07
N GLN A 248 3.52 10.30 12.96
CA GLN A 248 4.87 9.89 12.61
C GLN A 248 4.92 8.39 12.25
N ASP A 249 4.13 7.56 12.91
CA ASP A 249 4.04 6.13 12.58
C ASP A 249 3.36 5.94 11.23
N LEU A 250 2.29 6.68 10.96
CA LEU A 250 1.61 6.66 9.66
C LEU A 250 2.59 7.00 8.54
N ARG A 251 3.31 8.12 8.64
CA ARG A 251 4.32 8.53 7.66
C ARG A 251 5.42 7.48 7.49
N ARG A 252 5.88 6.89 8.60
CA ARG A 252 6.96 5.90 8.59
C ARG A 252 6.56 4.59 7.93
N GLU A 253 5.32 4.13 8.15
CA GLU A 253 4.86 2.82 7.70
C GLU A 253 4.31 2.81 6.28
N THR A 254 3.82 3.95 5.79
CA THR A 254 3.24 4.07 4.45
C THR A 254 4.14 4.80 3.46
N GLY A 255 5.01 5.70 3.93
CA GLY A 255 5.76 6.60 3.05
C GLY A 255 4.86 7.56 2.26
N TRP A 256 3.60 7.74 2.68
CA TRP A 256 2.63 8.55 1.96
C TRP A 256 3.00 10.03 1.99
N ILE A 257 3.10 10.64 0.80
CA ILE A 257 3.63 11.99 0.61
C ILE A 257 2.76 13.06 1.29
N ASP A 258 1.44 12.89 1.28
CA ASP A 258 0.48 13.84 1.85
C ASP A 258 0.09 13.49 3.29
N SER A 259 0.84 12.59 3.93
CA SER A 259 0.60 12.25 5.33
C SER A 259 0.66 13.47 6.24
N ASP A 260 1.47 14.48 5.93
CA ASP A 260 1.59 15.72 6.71
C ASP A 260 0.30 16.55 6.71
N LEU A 261 -0.45 16.51 5.62
CA LEU A 261 -1.69 17.26 5.43
C LEU A 261 -2.88 16.54 6.05
N TYR A 262 -2.94 15.22 5.86
CA TYR A 262 -4.15 14.45 6.14
C TYR A 262 -4.02 13.45 7.29
N SER A 263 -2.84 13.30 7.92
CA SER A 263 -2.63 12.28 8.97
C SER A 263 -3.60 12.38 10.13
N ASN A 264 -3.96 13.60 10.54
CA ASN A 264 -4.83 13.79 11.70
C ASN A 264 -6.24 13.23 11.46
N GLU A 265 -6.80 13.48 10.28
CA GLU A 265 -8.12 12.98 9.90
C GLU A 265 -8.13 11.46 9.76
N VAL A 266 -7.12 10.92 9.08
CA VAL A 266 -6.93 9.47 8.92
C VAL A 266 -6.74 8.79 10.29
N LEU A 267 -6.00 9.40 11.22
CA LEU A 267 -5.86 8.86 12.58
C LEU A 267 -7.16 8.89 13.38
N VAL A 268 -8.03 9.87 13.16
CA VAL A 268 -9.36 9.90 13.78
C VAL A 268 -10.20 8.72 13.27
N LEU A 269 -10.17 8.45 11.96
CA LEU A 269 -10.83 7.28 11.36
C LEU A 269 -10.24 5.96 11.90
N ILE A 270 -8.92 5.84 11.96
CA ILE A 270 -8.27 4.66 12.54
C ILE A 270 -8.76 4.44 13.98
N LYS A 271 -8.76 5.49 14.82
CA LYS A 271 -9.20 5.40 16.22
C LYS A 271 -10.68 5.06 16.37
N SER A 272 -11.56 5.55 15.48
CA SER A 272 -12.98 5.25 15.55
C SER A 272 -13.32 3.82 15.09
N HIS A 273 -12.46 3.21 14.29
CA HIS A 273 -12.65 1.85 13.76
C HIS A 273 -11.79 0.78 14.45
N SER A 274 -10.81 1.17 15.26
CA SER A 274 -10.07 0.24 16.12
C SER A 274 -11.03 -0.60 16.95
N ALA A 275 -10.85 -1.92 16.92
CA ALA A 275 -11.55 -2.81 17.84
C ALA A 275 -11.34 -2.28 19.28
N PRO A 276 -12.41 -2.23 20.12
CA PRO A 276 -12.25 -1.88 21.52
C PRO A 276 -11.18 -2.79 22.10
N CYS A 277 -10.00 -2.24 22.39
CA CYS A 277 -8.90 -3.03 22.92
C CYS A 277 -9.44 -3.63 24.21
N PRO A 278 -9.60 -4.96 24.31
CA PRO A 278 -10.19 -5.57 25.49
C PRO A 278 -9.30 -5.12 26.64
N SER A 279 -9.85 -4.27 27.49
CA SER A 279 -9.11 -3.71 28.61
C SER A 279 -8.62 -4.89 29.44
N ILE A 280 -7.34 -5.24 29.31
CA ILE A 280 -6.71 -6.30 30.09
C ILE A 280 -6.72 -5.93 31.59
N PHE A 281 -7.03 -4.67 31.90
CA PHE A 281 -7.44 -4.24 33.23
C PHE A 281 -8.93 -4.54 33.49
N ILE A 282 -9.35 -5.79 33.34
CA ILE A 282 -10.26 -6.34 34.34
C ILE A 282 -9.34 -6.50 35.55
N SER A 283 -9.39 -5.49 36.41
CA SER A 283 -8.80 -5.48 37.73
C SER A 283 -8.99 -6.84 38.36
N THR A 284 -8.01 -7.74 38.27
CA THR A 284 -7.89 -8.81 39.24
C THR A 284 -7.76 -8.04 40.54
N PRO A 285 -8.77 -8.06 41.43
CA PRO A 285 -8.69 -7.31 42.66
C PRO A 285 -7.43 -7.83 43.34
N LEU A 286 -6.44 -6.95 43.46
CA LEU A 286 -5.19 -7.23 44.14
C LEU A 286 -5.63 -7.64 45.53
N ARG A 287 -5.66 -8.96 45.81
CA ARG A 287 -6.02 -9.45 47.13
C ARG A 287 -5.07 -8.74 48.08
N GLN A 288 -5.62 -7.89 48.93
CA GLN A 288 -4.89 -7.21 49.99
C GLN A 288 -4.23 -8.31 50.83
N GLY A 289 -2.96 -8.56 50.55
CA GLY A 289 -2.11 -9.33 51.45
C GLY A 289 -2.03 -8.53 52.73
N MET A 290 -2.74 -9.01 53.76
CA MET A 290 -2.58 -8.56 55.13
C MET A 290 -1.16 -8.89 55.58
N THR A 291 -0.19 -8.00 55.33
CA THR A 291 1.09 -8.04 56.04
C THR A 291 1.02 -7.07 57.20
N THR A 292 0.77 -7.67 58.35
CA THR A 292 0.81 -7.11 59.70
C THR A 292 2.12 -6.34 59.94
N GLY A 293 1.97 -5.05 60.19
CA GLY A 293 2.71 -4.19 61.12
C GLY A 293 4.23 -4.29 61.23
N VAL A 294 4.93 -3.23 60.81
CA VAL A 294 6.01 -2.62 61.61
C VAL A 294 5.92 -1.10 61.46
N SER A 295 5.64 -0.44 62.58
CA SER A 295 5.73 1.01 62.73
C SER A 295 7.19 1.46 62.73
N ALA A 296 7.53 2.44 61.89
CA ALA A 296 8.65 3.33 62.14
C ALA A 296 8.37 4.70 61.53
N SER A 297 8.03 5.64 62.41
CA SER A 297 8.01 7.08 62.18
C SER A 297 9.33 7.55 61.58
N THR A 298 9.35 8.38 60.53
CA THR A 298 10.35 9.44 60.34
C THR A 298 9.84 10.47 59.32
N THR A 299 9.56 11.65 59.85
CA THR A 299 9.56 13.01 59.26
C THR A 299 9.82 13.19 57.76
N SER A 300 8.82 13.84 57.14
CA SER A 300 8.89 14.58 55.89
C SER A 300 9.90 15.72 55.92
N PRO A 301 10.63 15.96 54.80
CA PRO A 301 10.81 17.33 54.36
C PRO A 301 10.46 17.55 52.89
N LEU A 302 9.72 18.66 52.73
CA LEU A 302 9.44 19.47 51.55
C LEU A 302 10.62 19.58 50.56
N PRO A 303 10.44 19.40 49.23
CA PRO A 303 11.46 19.76 48.27
C PRO A 303 11.29 21.23 47.86
N GLN A 304 12.27 22.03 48.27
CA GLN A 304 12.48 23.41 47.85
C GLN A 304 13.09 23.40 46.43
N PHE A 305 12.37 23.97 45.45
CA PHE A 305 12.87 24.21 44.10
C PHE A 305 13.99 25.26 44.15
N GLN A 306 15.25 24.83 43.97
CA GLN A 306 16.35 25.72 43.66
C GLN A 306 16.70 25.60 42.18
N LEU A 307 16.45 26.69 41.45
CA LEU A 307 16.96 26.95 40.12
C LEU A 307 18.46 27.23 40.22
N THR A 308 19.28 26.23 39.90
CA THR A 308 20.73 26.41 39.75
C THR A 308 21.06 26.45 38.26
N ALA A 309 21.37 27.64 37.76
CA ALA A 309 22.02 27.84 36.49
C ALA A 309 23.45 27.27 36.57
N MET A 310 23.74 26.25 35.76
CA MET A 310 25.09 25.69 35.62
C MET A 310 25.48 25.70 34.14
N SER A 311 26.48 26.53 33.89
CA SER A 311 27.39 26.65 32.76
C SER A 311 27.58 25.37 31.93
N PHE A 312 27.37 25.52 30.62
CA PHE A 312 27.70 24.55 29.59
C PHE A 312 29.20 24.59 29.31
N SER A 313 29.95 23.62 29.82
CA SER A 313 31.24 23.19 29.28
C SER A 313 31.67 21.91 29.98
N SER A 314 31.48 20.77 29.31
CA SER A 314 32.41 19.62 29.30
C SER A 314 31.77 18.44 28.56
N SER A 315 32.38 18.15 27.42
CA SER A 315 32.30 16.91 26.65
C SER A 315 32.26 15.66 27.53
N SER A 316 31.06 15.14 27.73
CA SER A 316 30.82 13.85 28.38
C SER A 316 30.57 12.82 27.28
N SER A 317 31.61 12.05 26.95
CA SER A 317 31.52 10.87 26.10
C SER A 317 30.65 9.82 26.78
N LEU A 318 29.36 9.81 26.41
CA LEU A 318 28.45 8.74 26.80
C LEU A 318 29.02 7.38 26.33
N PRO A 319 28.84 6.30 27.10
CA PRO A 319 29.24 4.97 26.68
C PRO A 319 28.39 4.58 25.47
N MET A 320 28.93 4.79 24.27
CA MET A 320 28.38 4.23 23.05
C MET A 320 28.29 2.72 23.27
N THR A 321 27.06 2.22 23.34
CA THR A 321 26.81 0.79 23.34
C THR A 321 27.53 0.22 22.13
N ARG A 322 28.54 -0.63 22.36
CA ARG A 322 29.34 -1.21 21.28
C ARG A 322 28.40 -2.05 20.44
N LYS A 323 27.89 -1.46 19.35
CA LYS A 323 27.07 -2.10 18.35
C LYS A 323 27.86 -3.33 17.91
N ARG A 324 27.31 -4.52 18.14
CA ARG A 324 27.99 -5.79 17.80
C ARG A 324 28.45 -5.67 16.35
N GLN A 325 29.76 -5.66 16.13
CA GLN A 325 30.31 -5.63 14.78
C GLN A 325 29.99 -6.97 14.15
N ASN A 326 29.19 -6.93 13.08
CA ASN A 326 28.86 -8.13 12.32
C ASN A 326 30.15 -8.67 11.71
N LYS A 327 30.53 -9.89 12.12
CA LYS A 327 31.60 -10.67 11.49
C LYS A 327 31.02 -11.41 10.30
N CYS A 328 31.72 -11.41 9.19
CA CYS A 328 31.35 -12.23 8.04
C CYS A 328 31.38 -13.71 8.43
N SER A 329 30.29 -14.44 8.24
CA SER A 329 30.22 -15.87 8.58
C SER A 329 31.14 -16.74 7.72
N ALA A 330 31.50 -16.30 6.51
CA ALA A 330 32.37 -17.05 5.61
C ALA A 330 33.86 -16.84 5.85
N CYS A 331 34.31 -15.64 6.25
CA CYS A 331 35.74 -15.35 6.45
C CYS A 331 36.11 -14.89 7.88
N GLY A 332 35.12 -14.66 8.75
CA GLY A 332 35.31 -14.22 10.14
C GLY A 332 35.71 -12.76 10.34
N GLN A 333 36.00 -12.03 9.26
CA GLN A 333 36.45 -10.63 9.32
C GLN A 333 35.29 -9.66 9.57
N GLU A 334 35.56 -8.58 10.30
CA GLU A 334 34.60 -7.51 10.59
C GLU A 334 34.51 -6.51 9.42
N GLY A 335 33.41 -5.77 9.34
CA GLY A 335 33.23 -4.70 8.35
C GLY A 335 32.48 -5.11 7.07
N HIS A 336 32.16 -6.40 6.90
CA HIS A 336 31.32 -6.89 5.81
C HIS A 336 30.53 -8.16 6.21
N ASN A 337 29.53 -8.54 5.40
CA ASN A 337 28.78 -9.79 5.56
C ASN A 337 29.11 -10.76 4.40
N VAL A 338 28.64 -12.00 4.47
CA VAL A 338 28.90 -13.05 3.45
C VAL A 338 28.38 -12.70 2.05
N HIS A 339 27.43 -11.76 1.95
CA HIS A 339 26.83 -11.30 0.69
C HIS A 339 27.55 -10.11 0.07
N ASN A 340 28.51 -9.50 0.77
CA ASN A 340 29.25 -8.38 0.24
C ASN A 340 30.35 -8.90 -0.71
N CYS A 341 30.42 -8.36 -1.93
CA CYS A 341 31.38 -8.80 -2.96
C CYS A 341 32.85 -8.56 -2.59
N ILE A 342 33.09 -7.76 -1.54
CA ILE A 342 34.40 -7.51 -0.93
C ILE A 342 34.88 -8.73 -0.10
N CYS A 343 34.00 -9.68 0.23
CA CYS A 343 34.41 -10.88 0.95
C CYS A 343 35.33 -11.74 0.07
N PRO A 344 36.53 -12.13 0.53
CA PRO A 344 37.43 -12.99 -0.24
C PRO A 344 36.82 -14.38 -0.51
N ASN A 345 35.87 -14.82 0.33
CA ASN A 345 35.15 -16.08 0.18
C ASN A 345 33.79 -15.91 -0.51
N HIS A 346 33.53 -14.78 -1.19
CA HIS A 346 32.28 -14.56 -1.90
C HIS A 346 32.15 -15.57 -3.07
N PRO A 347 30.97 -16.18 -3.32
CA PRO A 347 30.78 -17.18 -4.37
C PRO A 347 31.20 -16.72 -5.78
N SER A 348 31.16 -15.41 -6.04
CA SER A 348 31.60 -14.84 -7.33
C SER A 348 33.10 -15.03 -7.58
N HIS A 349 33.93 -15.11 -6.53
CA HIS A 349 35.39 -15.29 -6.68
C HIS A 349 35.77 -16.76 -6.87
N VAL A 350 34.96 -17.70 -6.36
CA VAL A 350 35.23 -19.14 -6.44
C VAL A 350 35.07 -19.69 -7.87
N ILE A 351 34.22 -19.07 -8.68
CA ILE A 351 33.88 -19.58 -10.03
C ILE A 351 34.94 -19.19 -11.07
N ALA A 352 35.80 -18.21 -10.79
CA ALA A 352 36.80 -17.72 -11.75
C ALA A 352 38.07 -18.59 -11.84
N GLY A 353 38.33 -19.49 -10.88
CA GLY A 353 39.66 -20.11 -10.71
C GLY A 353 39.94 -21.44 -11.43
N ASN A 354 38.97 -22.08 -12.09
CA ASN A 354 39.13 -23.47 -12.57
C ASN A 354 38.71 -23.71 -14.04
N LYS A 355 38.82 -22.71 -14.92
CA LYS A 355 38.52 -22.86 -16.36
C LYS A 355 39.78 -22.74 -17.23
N GLU A 356 40.79 -23.52 -16.91
CA GLU A 356 41.97 -23.70 -17.76
C GLU A 356 42.27 -25.20 -17.92
N ASN A 357 42.43 -25.64 -19.17
CA ASN A 357 42.80 -27.00 -19.64
C ASN A 357 41.70 -27.99 -20.05
N LEU A 358 40.81 -27.59 -20.97
CA LEU A 358 40.28 -28.55 -21.97
C LEU A 358 40.52 -28.00 -23.38
N ALA A 359 41.81 -27.82 -23.72
CA ALA A 359 42.21 -27.63 -25.11
C ALA A 359 42.23 -29.01 -25.79
N ALA A 360 41.32 -29.16 -26.74
CA ALA A 360 41.09 -30.32 -27.59
C ALA A 360 42.37 -30.85 -28.25
N GLN A 361 42.64 -32.15 -28.06
CA GLN A 361 43.44 -32.92 -29.02
C GLN A 361 42.55 -33.25 -30.22
N LEU A 362 42.68 -32.46 -31.29
CA LEU A 362 42.12 -32.75 -32.61
C LEU A 362 43.08 -33.68 -33.35
N THR A 363 42.82 -34.98 -33.28
CA THR A 363 43.55 -36.00 -34.05
C THR A 363 42.99 -36.03 -35.48
N THR A 364 43.77 -35.51 -36.43
CA THR A 364 43.45 -35.54 -37.87
C THR A 364 43.70 -36.94 -38.43
N VAL A 365 42.65 -37.62 -38.88
CA VAL A 365 42.76 -38.87 -39.66
C VAL A 365 42.76 -38.51 -41.14
N VAL A 366 43.85 -38.87 -41.83
CA VAL A 366 44.00 -38.75 -43.29
C VAL A 366 43.48 -40.05 -43.93
N PRO A 367 42.53 -40.00 -44.89
CA PRO A 367 42.17 -41.16 -45.69
C PRO A 367 43.03 -41.29 -46.97
N PRO A 368 43.12 -42.50 -47.55
CA PRO A 368 44.04 -42.87 -48.63
C PRO A 368 43.72 -42.27 -50.00
#